data_AF-A0A0M3AQ50-F1
#
_entry.id   AF-A0A0M3AQ50-F1
#
_cell.length_a   1.000
_cell.length_b   1.000
_cell.length_c   1.000
_cell.angle_alpha   90.00
_cell.angle_beta   90.00
_cell.angle_gamma   90.00
#
_symmetry.space_group_name_H-M   'P 1'
#
loop_
_entity.id
_entity.type
_entity.pdbx_description
1 polymer ?
#
loop_
_entity_poly.entity_id
_entity_poly.type
_entity_poly.pdbx_seq_one_letter_code
_entity_poly.pdbx_strand_id
1 'polypeptide(L)'
;MRAPIALLPLTAFLASPLLAQASERTGHYYLRGVMETGSELMLHPDGRFQWYLVYGALDLFAEGRWTEKDGAVILTSEKTKDVPNPGFRTLTLTVRDRSLVPPDGQGAYVRPADEKD
;
A
#
# COMPACT_ATOMS: atom_id res chain seq x y z
N MET A 1 37.95 28.65 48.09
CA MET A 1 37.95 29.31 46.76
C MET A 1 37.33 28.34 45.77
N ARG A 2 36.26 28.74 45.07
CA ARG A 2 35.39 27.87 44.26
C ARG A 2 35.94 27.73 42.83
N ALA A 3 36.05 26.51 42.30
CA ALA A 3 36.36 26.25 40.90
C ALA A 3 35.07 26.27 40.04
N PRO A 4 35.08 26.81 38.81
CA PRO A 4 33.92 26.76 37.93
C PRO A 4 33.95 25.48 37.08
N ILE A 5 32.84 24.73 37.09
CA ILE A 5 32.62 23.61 36.18
C ILE A 5 31.98 24.18 34.91
N ALA A 6 32.68 24.09 33.79
CA ALA A 6 32.17 24.42 32.46
C ALA A 6 31.32 23.26 31.93
N LEU A 7 30.08 23.56 31.55
CA LEU A 7 29.12 22.60 30.99
C LEU A 7 29.08 22.77 29.46
N LEU A 8 29.52 21.77 28.72
CA LEU A 8 29.37 21.69 27.25
C LEU A 8 27.99 21.12 26.90
N PRO A 9 27.21 21.74 26.00
CA PRO A 9 25.96 21.14 25.53
C PRO A 9 26.24 20.11 24.43
N LEU A 10 25.82 18.87 24.67
CA LEU A 10 25.83 17.80 23.68
C LEU A 10 24.55 17.91 22.82
N THR A 11 24.65 18.45 21.61
CA THR A 11 23.55 18.42 20.64
C THR A 11 23.41 17.01 20.07
N ALA A 12 22.40 16.27 20.52
CA ALA A 12 22.02 14.99 19.94
C ALA A 12 21.22 15.21 18.64
N PHE A 13 21.74 14.71 17.52
CA PHE A 13 21.04 14.61 16.25
C PHE A 13 20.02 13.47 16.35
N LEU A 14 18.72 13.80 16.47
CA LEU A 14 17.65 12.81 16.40
C LEU A 14 17.43 12.40 14.95
N ALA A 15 18.01 11.26 14.56
CA ALA A 15 17.59 10.56 13.34
C ALA A 15 16.12 10.16 13.51
N SER A 16 15.22 10.81 12.77
CA SER A 16 13.81 10.44 12.79
C SER A 16 13.69 9.05 12.14
N PRO A 17 13.14 8.03 12.84
CA PRO A 17 12.83 6.78 12.17
C PRO A 17 11.81 7.09 11.09
N LEU A 18 12.00 6.51 9.90
CA LEU A 18 10.93 6.37 8.92
C LEU A 18 9.87 5.48 9.58
N LEU A 19 8.99 6.07 10.39
CA LEU A 19 7.87 5.38 10.98
C LEU A 19 7.04 4.86 9.81
N ALA A 20 7.11 3.54 9.61
CA ALA A 20 6.10 2.80 8.89
C ALA A 20 4.76 3.18 9.53
N GLN A 21 4.08 4.14 8.92
CA GLN A 21 2.73 4.50 9.28
C GLN A 21 1.90 3.29 8.85
N ALA A 22 1.66 2.39 9.78
CA ALA A 22 0.66 1.34 9.61
C ALA A 22 -0.67 2.06 9.40
N SER A 23 -1.00 2.37 8.15
CA SER A 23 -2.28 2.97 7.80
C SER A 23 -3.35 1.92 8.03
N GLU A 24 -4.55 2.38 8.40
CA GLU A 24 -5.76 1.56 8.56
C GLU A 24 -6.09 0.73 7.30
N ARG A 25 -5.45 1.06 6.17
CA ARG A 25 -5.57 0.37 4.89
C ARG A 25 -4.71 -0.88 4.76
N THR A 26 -3.82 -1.16 5.71
CA THR A 26 -3.05 -2.41 5.71
C THR A 26 -3.99 -3.63 5.71
N GLY A 27 -3.71 -4.63 4.88
CA GLY A 27 -4.46 -5.90 4.84
C GLY A 27 -4.65 -6.49 3.44
N HIS A 28 -5.33 -7.64 3.42
CA HIS A 28 -5.75 -8.34 2.19
C HIS A 28 -7.10 -7.84 1.71
N TYR A 29 -7.20 -7.58 0.42
CA TYR A 29 -8.42 -7.18 -0.26
C TYR A 29 -8.68 -8.06 -1.47
N TYR A 30 -9.93 -8.40 -1.71
CA TYR A 30 -10.36 -9.17 -2.87
C TYR A 30 -11.28 -8.32 -3.75
N LEU A 31 -11.06 -8.36 -5.06
CA LEU A 31 -11.92 -7.69 -6.02
C LEU A 31 -13.30 -8.38 -6.05
N ARG A 32 -14.36 -7.60 -5.88
CA ARG A 32 -15.75 -8.06 -5.92
C ARG A 32 -16.54 -7.25 -6.94
N GLY A 33 -17.62 -7.84 -7.44
CA GLY A 33 -18.54 -7.15 -8.36
C GLY A 33 -18.08 -7.11 -9.82
N VAL A 34 -17.04 -7.86 -10.18
CA VAL A 34 -16.57 -8.03 -11.56
C VAL A 34 -16.68 -9.50 -11.94
N MET A 35 -17.43 -9.81 -13.00
CA MET A 35 -17.59 -11.19 -13.47
C MET A 35 -16.31 -11.69 -14.13
N GLU A 36 -16.05 -13.00 -14.00
CA GLU A 36 -14.95 -13.72 -14.66
C GLU A 36 -13.54 -13.14 -14.39
N THR A 37 -13.44 -12.28 -13.38
CA THR A 37 -12.20 -11.58 -13.02
C THR A 37 -11.93 -11.82 -11.55
N GLY A 38 -10.80 -12.43 -11.25
CA GLY A 38 -10.28 -12.59 -9.90
C GLY A 38 -9.13 -11.62 -9.68
N SER A 39 -9.06 -10.97 -8.53
CA SER A 39 -7.89 -10.18 -8.17
C SER A 39 -7.78 -10.04 -6.66
N GLU A 40 -6.54 -10.05 -6.16
CA GLU A 40 -6.23 -9.75 -4.77
C GLU A 40 -5.20 -8.63 -4.71
N LEU A 41 -5.32 -7.83 -3.66
CA LEU A 41 -4.38 -6.79 -3.29
C LEU A 41 -4.00 -6.98 -1.83
N MET A 42 -2.71 -7.07 -1.55
CA MET A 42 -2.18 -7.05 -0.20
C MET A 42 -1.42 -5.74 0.01
N LEU A 43 -1.85 -4.94 0.98
CA LEU A 43 -1.16 -3.72 1.43
C LEU A 43 -0.42 -4.04 2.73
N HIS A 44 0.91 -4.00 2.71
CA HIS A 44 1.77 -4.25 3.87
C HIS A 44 1.96 -2.97 4.70
N PRO A 45 2.14 -3.07 6.03
CA PRO A 45 2.29 -1.92 6.91
C PRO A 45 3.61 -1.15 6.68
N ASP A 46 4.58 -1.77 6.01
CA ASP A 46 5.86 -1.17 5.63
C ASP A 46 5.80 -0.34 4.33
N GLY A 47 4.59 -0.18 3.76
CA GLY A 47 4.38 0.57 2.52
C GLY A 47 4.64 -0.24 1.26
N ARG A 48 4.81 -1.57 1.33
CA ARG A 48 4.87 -2.45 0.15
C ARG A 48 3.50 -3.01 -0.22
N PHE A 49 3.29 -3.34 -1.48
CA PHE A 49 2.10 -4.04 -1.93
C PHE A 49 2.44 -5.25 -2.80
N GLN A 50 1.51 -6.19 -2.84
CA GLN A 50 1.45 -7.28 -3.82
C GLN A 50 0.06 -7.29 -4.44
N TRP A 51 0.00 -7.53 -5.74
CA TRP A 51 -1.23 -7.54 -6.49
C TRP A 51 -1.18 -8.60 -7.59
N TYR A 52 -2.29 -9.31 -7.78
CA TYR A 52 -2.49 -10.14 -8.95
C TYR A 52 -3.88 -9.94 -9.53
N LEU A 53 -4.02 -10.21 -10.83
CA LEU A 53 -5.30 -10.27 -11.52
C LEU A 53 -5.30 -11.43 -12.49
N VAL A 54 -6.41 -12.15 -12.51
CA VAL A 54 -6.69 -13.25 -13.43
C VAL A 54 -7.96 -12.90 -14.20
N TYR A 55 -7.87 -12.94 -15.53
CA TYR A 55 -9.00 -12.79 -16.43
C TYR A 55 -8.89 -13.80 -17.58
N GLY A 56 -9.73 -14.83 -17.57
CA GLY A 56 -9.62 -15.94 -18.52
C GLY A 56 -8.24 -16.61 -18.44
N ALA A 57 -7.45 -16.50 -19.52
CA ALA A 57 -6.08 -17.02 -19.60
C ALA A 57 -4.99 -15.95 -19.36
N LEU A 58 -5.38 -14.73 -18.99
CA LEU A 58 -4.47 -13.63 -18.69
C LEU A 58 -4.19 -13.58 -17.19
N ASP A 59 -2.92 -13.72 -16.81
CA ASP A 59 -2.43 -13.52 -15.45
C ASP A 59 -1.51 -12.29 -15.42
N LEU A 60 -1.84 -11.31 -14.58
CA LEU A 60 -1.03 -10.12 -14.35
C LEU A 60 -0.59 -10.05 -12.90
N PHE A 61 0.64 -9.59 -12.69
CA PHE A 61 1.24 -9.41 -11.37
C PHE A 61 1.84 -8.02 -11.25
N ALA A 62 1.79 -7.45 -10.06
CA ALA A 62 2.49 -6.22 -9.73
C ALA A 62 2.88 -6.22 -8.24
N GLU A 63 4.06 -5.69 -7.96
CA GLU A 63 4.52 -5.41 -6.61
C GLU A 63 5.30 -4.10 -6.59
N GLY A 64 5.43 -3.49 -5.42
CA GLY A 64 6.12 -2.22 -5.27
C GLY A 64 5.69 -1.48 -4.03
N ARG A 65 5.53 -0.16 -4.13
CA ARG A 65 5.22 0.73 -3.00
C ARG A 65 3.81 1.28 -3.11
N TRP A 66 3.16 1.46 -1.98
CA TRP A 66 1.89 2.15 -1.90
C TRP A 66 1.94 3.34 -0.95
N THR A 67 1.09 4.32 -1.23
CA THR A 67 0.85 5.48 -0.37
C THR A 67 -0.63 5.81 -0.35
N GLU A 68 -1.09 6.44 0.73
CA GLU A 68 -2.43 7.00 0.82
C GLU A 68 -2.35 8.52 0.75
N LYS A 69 -3.07 9.12 -0.19
CA LYS A 69 -3.05 10.57 -0.41
C LYS A 69 -4.36 11.02 -1.06
N ASP A 70 -4.90 12.15 -0.60
CA ASP A 70 -6.03 12.83 -1.23
C ASP A 70 -7.27 11.93 -1.44
N GLY A 71 -7.56 11.04 -0.49
CA GLY A 71 -8.68 10.10 -0.57
C GLY A 71 -8.46 8.93 -1.55
N ALA A 72 -7.21 8.63 -1.89
CA ALA A 72 -6.84 7.52 -2.77
C ALA A 72 -5.68 6.70 -2.19
N VAL A 73 -5.65 5.41 -2.54
CA VAL A 73 -4.47 4.55 -2.40
C VAL A 73 -3.76 4.49 -3.74
N ILE A 74 -2.50 4.89 -3.79
CA ILE A 74 -1.69 4.95 -5.01
C ILE A 74 -0.66 3.82 -4.95
N LEU A 75 -0.75 2.87 -5.88
CA LEU A 75 0.20 1.77 -6.04
C LEU A 75 1.20 2.15 -7.13
N THR A 76 2.50 2.09 -6.83
CA THR A 76 3.59 2.33 -7.79
C THR A 76 4.44 1.07 -7.90
N SER A 77 4.39 0.43 -9.06
CA SER A 77 5.07 -0.84 -9.29
C SER A 77 6.57 -0.65 -9.45
N GLU A 78 7.31 -1.61 -8.92
CA GLU A 78 8.75 -1.72 -9.05
C GLU A 78 9.06 -2.99 -9.86
N LYS A 79 10.09 -2.93 -10.71
CA LYS A 79 10.57 -4.13 -11.39
C LYS A 79 11.42 -4.93 -10.42
N THR A 80 11.10 -6.20 -10.25
CA THR A 80 11.86 -7.10 -9.38
C THR A 80 12.29 -8.34 -10.15
N LYS A 81 13.04 -9.23 -9.48
CA LYS A 81 13.41 -10.53 -10.06
C LYS A 81 12.18 -11.40 -10.34
N ASP A 82 11.14 -11.29 -9.50
CA ASP A 82 9.95 -12.14 -9.56
C ASP A 82 8.88 -11.53 -10.47
N VAL A 83 8.82 -10.19 -10.54
CA VAL A 83 7.92 -9.44 -11.43
C VAL A 83 8.74 -8.47 -12.30
N PRO A 84 9.46 -8.96 -13.33
CA PRO A 84 10.25 -8.10 -14.19
C PRO A 84 9.39 -7.20 -15.10
N ASN A 85 8.15 -7.62 -15.38
CA ASN A 85 7.17 -6.91 -16.20
C ASN A 85 5.85 -6.73 -15.44
N PRO A 86 5.74 -5.71 -14.56
CA PRO A 86 4.52 -5.47 -13.80
C PRO A 86 3.32 -5.16 -14.72
N GLY A 87 2.13 -5.65 -14.34
CA GLY A 87 0.88 -5.45 -15.09
C GLY A 87 0.44 -3.99 -15.21
N PHE A 88 0.99 -3.11 -14.38
CA PHE A 88 0.84 -1.65 -14.46
C PHE A 88 2.05 -0.94 -13.88
N ARG A 89 2.25 0.33 -14.25
CA ARG A 89 3.26 1.22 -13.62
C ARG A 89 2.71 1.90 -12.37
N THR A 90 1.52 2.47 -12.49
CA THR A 90 0.81 3.11 -11.38
C THR A 90 -0.67 2.75 -11.46
N LEU A 91 -1.26 2.39 -10.32
CA LEU A 91 -2.68 2.13 -10.18
C LEU A 91 -3.22 2.97 -9.01
N THR A 92 -4.21 3.81 -9.29
CA THR A 92 -4.83 4.68 -8.29
C THR A 92 -6.19 4.12 -7.91
N LEU A 93 -6.37 3.76 -6.66
CA LEU A 93 -7.63 3.24 -6.13
C LEU A 93 -8.32 4.32 -5.31
N THR A 94 -9.56 4.65 -5.66
CA THR A 94 -10.35 5.64 -4.90
C THR A 94 -10.82 5.00 -3.60
N VAL A 95 -10.58 5.67 -2.47
CA VAL A 95 -11.10 5.22 -1.18
C VAL A 95 -12.59 5.55 -1.10
N ARG A 96 -13.42 4.52 -0.88
CA ARG A 96 -14.86 4.64 -0.62
C ARG A 96 -15.17 3.85 0.65
N ASP A 97 -15.35 4.57 1.75
CA ASP A 97 -15.47 4.00 3.10
C ASP A 97 -14.26 3.10 3.44
N ARG A 98 -14.49 1.77 3.51
CA ARG A 98 -13.45 0.75 3.72
C ARG A 98 -12.95 0.08 2.45
N SER A 99 -13.60 0.35 1.32
CA SER A 99 -13.31 -0.28 0.04
C SER A 99 -12.37 0.57 -0.81
N LEU A 100 -11.65 -0.08 -1.73
CA LEU A 100 -10.79 0.57 -2.70
C LEU A 100 -11.33 0.31 -4.11
N VAL A 101 -11.74 1.38 -4.80
CA VAL A 101 -12.42 1.28 -6.10
C VAL A 101 -11.41 1.52 -7.23
N PRO A 102 -11.30 0.61 -8.22
CA PRO A 102 -10.40 0.79 -9.36
C PRO A 102 -10.77 1.99 -10.25
N PRO A 103 -9.83 2.50 -11.07
CA PRO A 103 -10.08 3.66 -11.94
C PRO A 103 -11.22 3.50 -12.96
N ASP A 104 -11.47 2.27 -13.41
CA ASP A 104 -12.56 1.95 -14.33
C ASP A 104 -13.94 1.93 -13.65
N GLY A 105 -13.97 2.06 -12.31
CA GLY A 105 -15.18 2.03 -11.50
C GLY A 105 -15.83 0.65 -11.39
N GLN A 106 -15.20 -0.41 -11.92
CA GLN A 106 -15.76 -1.75 -11.90
C GLN A 106 -15.39 -2.48 -10.61
N GLY A 107 -16.43 -2.83 -9.85
CA GLY A 107 -16.26 -3.53 -8.60
C GLY A 107 -15.53 -2.72 -7.53
N ALA A 108 -15.09 -3.43 -6.49
CA ALA A 108 -14.28 -2.85 -5.42
C ALA A 108 -13.42 -3.92 -4.76
N TYR A 109 -12.22 -3.53 -4.35
CA TYR A 109 -11.39 -4.29 -3.44
C TYR A 109 -11.94 -4.14 -2.02
N VAL A 110 -12.37 -5.24 -1.42
CA VAL A 110 -12.94 -5.28 -0.06
C VAL A 110 -12.15 -6.25 0.81
N ARG A 111 -12.05 -5.95 2.11
CA ARG A 111 -11.44 -6.89 3.07
C ARG A 111 -12.46 -7.98 3.42
N PRO A 112 -12.03 -9.23 3.64
CA PRO A 112 -12.93 -10.31 4.06
C PRO A 112 -13.76 -9.98 5.31
N ALA A 113 -13.17 -9.28 6.28
CA ALA A 113 -13.86 -8.88 7.51
C ALA A 113 -14.91 -7.76 7.32
N ASP A 114 -14.90 -7.08 6.18
CA ASP A 114 -15.84 -6.02 5.84
C ASP A 114 -16.94 -6.52 4.86
N GLU A 115 -16.92 -7.82 4.50
CA GLU A 115 -18.00 -8.45 3.76
C GLU A 115 -19.23 -8.53 4.67
N LYS A 116 -20.36 -7.93 4.25
CA LYS A 116 -21.64 -8.14 4.92
C LYS A 116 -22.21 -9.47 4.44
N ASP A 117 -22.51 -10.35 5.38
CA ASP A 117 -23.27 -11.59 5.16
C ASP A 117 -24.60 -11.34 4.42
#